data_AF-A0A9D4PJZ8-F1
#
_entry.id   AF-A0A9D4PJZ8-F1
#
_cell.length_a   1.000
_cell.length_b   1.000
_cell.length_c   1.000
_cell.angle_alpha   90.00
_cell.angle_beta   90.00
_cell.angle_gamma   90.00
#
_symmetry.space_group_name_H-M   'P 1'
#
loop_
_entity.id
_entity.type
_entity.pdbx_description
1 polymer ?
#
loop_
_entity_poly.entity_id
_entity_poly.type
_entity_poly.pdbx_seq_one_letter_code
_entity_poly.pdbx_strand_id
1 'polypeptide(L)'
;MVDAARDMLFRGEEEGWYATLLDAGKCLEDSGAKHKHLVIVWSTILESLSLNTSIREITVYTKRKSAEDLERLFEVVRSSKTIRSLNVYSFTNLNFFPRYNGHLPVEVSENYSLCSFRLLAMCEVTPESIWFDMYNTSWRNAGIVARAAHFVNRTRRDRRCALALKTVSRHPALMEELAEVLSVSDAKVASLIQARLSDMQGIHEFMRLAGVVKDRVTCRPRGDGRKQLHDLNEDCWRHVMRYVQLEDVRWSSETVDGTALP
;
A
#
# COMPACT_ATOMS: atom_id res chain seq x y z
N MET A 1 -2.14 2.41 35.42
CA MET A 1 -1.83 1.84 34.09
C MET A 1 -2.96 2.07 33.07
N VAL A 2 -3.81 3.10 33.24
CA VAL A 2 -4.89 3.46 32.29
C VAL A 2 -4.96 4.98 32.01
N ASP A 3 -4.22 5.83 32.72
CA ASP A 3 -4.43 7.29 32.66
C ASP A 3 -3.49 8.08 31.71
N ALA A 4 -2.50 7.44 31.06
CA ALA A 4 -1.65 8.13 30.08
C ALA A 4 -2.31 8.26 28.69
N ALA A 5 -3.37 7.49 28.43
CA ALA A 5 -4.13 7.53 27.17
C ALA A 5 -5.16 8.67 27.11
N ARG A 6 -5.25 9.51 28.15
CA ARG A 6 -6.32 10.50 28.32
C ARG A 6 -6.14 11.76 27.46
N ASP A 7 -4.97 11.94 26.84
CA ASP A 7 -4.64 13.12 26.03
C ASP A 7 -4.52 12.83 24.52
N MET A 8 -4.82 11.62 24.07
CA MET A 8 -5.08 11.36 22.66
C MET A 8 -6.51 11.81 22.35
N LEU A 9 -6.67 12.82 21.49
CA LEU A 9 -7.94 13.13 20.87
C LEU A 9 -8.28 12.02 19.87
N PHE A 10 -8.82 10.92 20.37
CA PHE A 10 -9.49 9.92 19.55
C PHE A 10 -10.84 10.50 19.14
N ARG A 11 -10.95 10.93 17.88
CA ARG A 11 -12.27 11.13 17.27
C ARG A 11 -12.63 9.82 16.59
N GLY A 12 -13.73 9.21 17.02
CA GLY A 12 -14.39 8.16 16.27
C GLY A 12 -15.51 8.82 15.47
N GLU A 13 -15.39 8.83 14.16
CA GLU A 13 -16.54 8.90 13.26
C GLU A 13 -16.74 7.50 12.67
N GLU A 14 -17.94 7.22 12.17
CA GLU A 14 -18.47 5.86 11.91
C GLU A 14 -17.62 4.96 10.97
N GLU A 15 -16.48 5.42 10.46
CA GLU A 15 -15.60 4.69 9.54
C GLU A 15 -14.10 4.62 9.93
N GLY A 16 -13.67 5.14 11.10
CA GLY A 16 -12.26 5.00 11.52
C GLY A 16 -11.83 5.67 12.83
N TRP A 17 -10.76 5.16 13.45
CA TRP A 17 -10.11 5.76 14.63
C TRP A 17 -8.92 6.61 14.21
N TYR A 18 -8.98 7.91 14.51
CA TYR A 18 -7.93 8.88 14.24
C TYR A 18 -7.13 9.19 15.51
N ALA A 19 -5.80 9.18 15.42
CA ALA A 19 -4.92 9.63 16.50
C ALA A 19 -4.24 10.95 16.12
N THR A 20 -4.54 12.02 16.85
CA THR A 20 -3.81 13.29 16.73
C THR A 20 -2.82 13.42 17.88
N LEU A 21 -1.53 13.47 17.55
CA LEU A 21 -0.44 13.73 18.48
C LEU A 21 -0.07 15.21 18.40
N LEU A 22 -0.48 15.98 19.41
CA LEU A 22 -0.08 17.36 19.60
C LEU A 22 1.08 17.43 20.59
N ASP A 23 2.22 17.98 20.17
CA ASP A 23 3.27 18.37 21.10
C ASP A 23 2.79 19.61 21.89
N ALA A 24 2.37 19.42 23.14
CA ALA A 24 1.92 20.49 24.04
C ALA A 24 3.08 21.39 24.54
N GLY A 25 4.13 21.56 23.74
CA GLY A 25 5.21 22.51 23.98
C GLY A 25 4.80 23.94 23.62
N LYS A 26 4.16 24.65 24.57
CA LYS A 26 3.86 26.09 24.55
C LYS A 26 2.82 26.59 23.51
N CYS A 27 1.66 25.97 23.38
CA CYS A 27 0.51 26.61 22.70
C CYS A 27 -0.46 27.33 23.66
N LEU A 28 -0.11 27.52 24.93
CA LEU A 28 -0.98 28.13 25.94
C LEU A 28 -0.32 29.32 26.68
N GLU A 29 0.65 30.01 26.07
CA GLU A 29 1.21 31.23 26.69
C GLU A 29 0.38 32.50 26.42
N ASP A 30 -0.64 32.44 25.55
CA ASP A 30 -1.53 33.61 25.28
C ASP A 30 -2.91 33.52 25.95
N SER A 31 -3.23 32.44 26.67
CA SER A 31 -4.43 32.36 27.50
C SER A 31 -4.00 32.07 28.93
N GLY A 32 -4.10 33.06 29.82
CA GLY A 32 -3.67 33.03 31.22
C GLY A 32 -4.32 31.99 32.15
N ALA A 33 -4.68 30.81 31.63
CA ALA A 33 -5.12 29.66 32.40
C ALA A 33 -3.90 28.78 32.76
N LYS A 34 -3.65 28.64 34.06
CA LYS A 34 -2.74 27.62 34.62
C LYS A 34 -3.27 26.23 34.26
N HIS A 35 -2.88 25.70 33.11
CA HIS A 35 -3.11 24.30 32.75
C HIS A 35 -1.85 23.48 33.03
N LYS A 36 -2.03 22.41 33.80
CA LYS A 36 -0.98 21.48 34.20
C LYS A 36 -0.23 21.01 32.95
N HIS A 37 1.09 21.16 32.95
CA HIS A 37 1.97 20.60 31.94
C HIS A 37 1.80 19.07 31.89
N LEU A 38 1.05 18.56 30.91
CA LEU A 38 1.05 17.15 30.58
C LEU A 38 2.30 16.85 29.77
N VAL A 39 3.30 16.29 30.45
CA VAL A 39 4.47 15.70 29.80
C VAL A 39 4.02 14.35 29.26
N ILE A 40 3.54 14.34 28.02
CA ILE A 40 3.26 13.09 27.32
C ILE A 40 4.62 12.47 26.92
N VAL A 41 4.90 11.29 27.45
CA VAL A 41 6.15 10.58 27.17
C VAL A 41 6.02 9.85 25.84
N TRP A 42 6.75 10.32 24.82
CA TRP A 42 6.72 9.77 23.45
C TRP A 42 7.01 8.27 23.38
N SER A 43 7.91 7.75 24.23
CA SER A 43 8.20 6.32 24.27
C SER A 43 6.96 5.47 24.58
N THR A 44 6.09 5.92 25.50
CA THR A 44 4.84 5.22 25.84
C THR A 44 3.85 5.25 24.68
N ILE A 45 3.78 6.36 23.92
CA ILE A 45 2.96 6.44 22.71
C ILE A 45 3.46 5.42 21.68
N LEU A 46 4.75 5.43 21.40
CA LEU A 46 5.36 4.56 20.39
C LEU A 46 5.20 3.08 20.74
N GLU A 47 5.36 2.71 22.01
CA GLU A 47 5.08 1.37 22.52
C GLU A 47 3.60 0.99 22.38
N SER A 48 2.68 1.92 22.65
CA SER A 48 1.25 1.66 22.46
C SER A 48 0.89 1.50 20.98
N LEU A 49 1.52 2.29 20.10
CA LEU A 49 1.33 2.21 18.65
C LEU A 49 1.93 0.94 18.03
N SER A 50 3.01 0.38 18.59
CA SER A 50 3.57 -0.88 18.09
C SER A 50 2.67 -2.08 18.39
N LEU A 51 1.87 -1.99 19.47
CA LEU A 51 0.87 -3.00 19.84
C LEU A 51 -0.52 -2.70 19.25
N ASN A 52 -0.68 -1.57 18.55
CA ASN A 52 -1.97 -1.12 18.07
C ASN A 52 -2.51 -1.99 16.91
N THR A 53 -3.77 -2.39 17.04
CA THR A 53 -4.50 -3.17 16.03
C THR A 53 -5.67 -2.42 15.40
N SER A 54 -5.92 -1.17 15.78
CA SER A 54 -7.13 -0.43 15.36
C SER A 54 -6.88 0.97 14.78
N ILE A 55 -5.89 1.71 15.27
CA ILE A 55 -5.54 3.04 14.76
C ILE A 55 -5.03 2.91 13.32
N ARG A 56 -5.66 3.67 12.41
CA ARG A 56 -5.35 3.67 10.97
C ARG A 56 -4.66 4.95 10.53
N GLU A 57 -4.96 6.06 11.17
CA GLU A 57 -4.39 7.34 10.81
C GLU A 57 -3.70 7.99 12.00
N ILE A 58 -2.47 8.45 11.75
CA ILE A 58 -1.67 9.18 12.71
C ILE A 58 -1.34 10.54 12.11
N THR A 59 -1.71 11.59 12.83
CA THR A 59 -1.24 12.93 12.53
C THR A 59 -0.37 13.45 13.66
N VAL A 60 0.84 13.89 13.32
CA VAL A 60 1.84 14.39 14.26
C VAL A 60 2.14 15.85 13.96
N TYR A 61 1.98 16.70 14.97
CA TYR A 61 2.43 18.09 14.93
C TYR A 61 3.60 18.26 15.90
N THR A 62 4.77 18.63 15.38
CA THR A 62 5.99 18.78 16.17
C THR A 62 6.68 20.13 15.93
N LYS A 63 7.07 20.80 17.03
CA LYS A 63 7.79 22.08 16.98
C LYS A 63 9.25 21.97 17.41
N ARG A 64 9.65 20.97 18.22
CA ARG A 64 11.00 20.85 18.80
C ARG A 64 11.41 19.40 19.16
N LYS A 65 10.95 18.38 18.44
CA LYS A 65 11.33 16.98 18.76
C LYS A 65 12.70 16.60 18.24
N SER A 66 13.34 15.66 18.95
CA SER A 66 14.56 15.00 18.50
C SER A 66 14.24 14.17 17.26
N ALA A 67 15.18 14.16 16.32
CA ALA A 67 15.19 13.26 15.17
C ALA A 67 14.87 11.81 15.56
N GLU A 68 15.38 11.37 16.70
CA GLU A 68 15.24 10.01 17.24
C GLU A 68 13.78 9.60 17.49
N ASP A 69 12.93 10.49 18.01
CA ASP A 69 11.52 10.15 18.27
C ASP A 69 10.74 9.93 16.96
N LEU A 70 11.06 10.71 15.92
CA LEU A 70 10.44 10.57 14.60
C LEU A 70 10.94 9.32 13.88
N GLU A 71 12.22 8.98 13.99
CA GLU A 71 12.75 7.72 13.48
C GLU A 71 12.03 6.52 14.10
N ARG A 72 11.91 6.50 15.43
CA ARG A 72 11.17 5.43 16.13
C ARG A 72 9.70 5.37 15.71
N LEU A 73 9.04 6.51 15.45
CA LEU A 73 7.70 6.52 14.89
C LEU A 73 7.65 5.83 13.52
N PHE A 74 8.61 6.11 12.64
CA PHE A 74 8.66 5.48 11.33
C PHE A 74 8.92 3.99 11.42
N GLU A 75 9.74 3.53 12.36
CA GLU A 75 9.92 2.10 12.63
C GLU A 75 8.62 1.42 13.05
N VAL A 76 7.85 2.08 13.94
CA VAL A 76 6.54 1.58 14.36
C VAL A 76 5.56 1.53 13.18
N VAL A 77 5.52 2.57 12.36
CA VAL A 77 4.61 2.63 11.19
C VAL A 77 5.00 1.59 10.15
N ARG A 78 6.31 1.41 9.91
CA ARG A 78 6.84 0.42 8.97
C ARG A 78 6.48 -1.01 9.35
N SER A 79 6.52 -1.33 10.64
CA SER A 79 6.16 -2.67 11.13
C SER A 79 4.65 -2.85 11.34
N SER A 80 3.88 -1.75 11.33
CA SER A 80 2.45 -1.79 11.54
C SER A 80 1.69 -2.41 10.36
N LYS A 81 0.68 -3.24 10.67
CA LYS A 81 -0.26 -3.80 9.69
C LYS A 81 -1.56 -3.01 9.60
N THR A 82 -1.71 -1.95 10.40
CA THR A 82 -2.97 -1.26 10.64
C THR A 82 -2.90 0.23 10.28
N ILE A 83 -1.75 0.87 10.48
CA ILE A 83 -1.55 2.27 10.13
C ILE A 83 -1.49 2.43 8.61
N ARG A 84 -2.44 3.18 8.06
CA ARG A 84 -2.60 3.49 6.63
C ARG A 84 -2.15 4.88 6.24
N SER A 85 -2.35 5.84 7.12
CA SER A 85 -2.01 7.23 6.86
C SER A 85 -1.13 7.78 7.97
N LEU A 86 -0.04 8.43 7.55
CA LEU A 86 0.86 9.16 8.44
C LEU A 86 1.08 10.56 7.90
N ASN A 87 0.63 11.55 8.66
CA ASN A 87 0.81 12.97 8.38
C ASN A 87 1.74 13.57 9.44
N VAL A 88 2.91 14.06 9.03
CA VAL A 88 3.89 14.69 9.93
C VAL A 88 4.07 16.14 9.53
N TYR A 89 3.75 17.04 10.45
CA TYR A 89 3.91 18.48 10.32
C TYR A 89 4.99 18.93 11.30
N SER A 90 6.19 19.22 10.79
CA SER A 90 7.33 19.67 11.56
C SER A 90 7.71 21.11 11.22
N PHE A 91 7.82 21.95 12.26
CA PHE A 91 8.27 23.34 12.12
C PHE A 91 9.78 23.51 12.32
N THR A 92 10.53 22.43 12.55
CA THR A 92 11.99 22.44 12.67
C THR A 92 12.68 22.01 11.39
N ASN A 93 13.89 22.52 11.19
CA ASN A 93 14.78 22.01 10.16
C ASN A 93 15.20 20.58 10.55
N LEU A 94 14.81 19.64 9.71
CA LEU A 94 15.05 18.22 9.90
C LEU A 94 16.38 17.78 9.25
N ASN A 95 17.13 18.65 8.57
CA ASN A 95 18.43 18.34 7.92
C ASN A 95 19.54 17.90 8.89
N PHE A 96 19.29 17.87 10.20
CA PHE A 96 20.18 17.29 11.20
C PHE A 96 20.11 15.76 11.31
N PHE A 97 19.28 15.09 10.49
CA PHE A 97 19.34 13.63 10.37
C PHE A 97 20.74 13.21 9.92
N PRO A 98 21.47 12.38 10.70
CA PRO A 98 22.63 11.71 10.19
C PRO A 98 22.20 10.97 8.92
N ARG A 99 22.96 11.14 7.82
CA ARG A 99 22.78 10.29 6.64
C ARG A 99 22.80 8.84 7.13
N TYR A 100 21.73 8.11 6.89
CA TYR A 100 21.68 6.69 7.18
C TYR A 100 22.77 6.03 6.33
N ASN A 101 23.87 5.64 6.96
CA ASN A 101 25.00 4.97 6.30
C ASN A 101 24.80 3.44 6.21
N GLY A 102 23.63 2.93 6.60
CA GLY A 102 23.31 1.51 6.60
C GLY A 102 22.28 1.21 5.53
N HIS A 103 22.58 0.25 4.66
CA HIS A 103 21.59 -0.44 3.84
C HIS A 103 20.35 -0.72 4.69
N LEU A 104 19.21 -0.11 4.36
CA LEU A 104 17.96 -0.50 5.01
C LEU A 104 17.79 -2.01 4.81
N PRO A 105 17.42 -2.76 5.86
CA PRO A 105 16.95 -4.11 5.65
C PRO A 105 15.77 -4.06 4.68
N VAL A 106 15.74 -5.03 3.77
CA VAL A 106 14.79 -5.23 2.65
C VAL A 106 13.30 -5.17 3.06
N GLU A 107 13.01 -5.07 4.36
CA GLU A 107 11.74 -5.21 5.05
C GLU A 107 10.73 -4.08 4.78
N VAL A 108 11.14 -2.85 4.43
CA VAL A 108 10.17 -1.78 4.10
C VAL A 108 9.31 -2.18 2.89
N SER A 109 9.88 -2.96 1.98
CA SER A 109 9.18 -3.44 0.78
C SER A 109 8.01 -4.38 1.10
N GLU A 110 7.82 -4.83 2.33
CA GLU A 110 6.72 -5.73 2.71
C GLU A 110 5.55 -5.01 3.40
N ASN A 111 5.68 -3.71 3.68
CA ASN A 111 4.57 -2.94 4.24
C ASN A 111 3.52 -2.62 3.15
N TYR A 112 2.35 -3.25 3.26
CA TYR A 112 1.19 -3.01 2.41
C TYR A 112 0.03 -2.30 3.13
N SER A 113 0.29 -1.77 4.34
CA SER A 113 -0.69 -1.04 5.14
C SER A 113 -0.62 0.45 4.86
N LEU A 114 0.58 1.04 4.81
CA LEU A 114 0.78 2.46 4.60
C LEU A 114 0.44 2.86 3.15
N CYS A 115 -0.68 3.57 2.97
CA CYS A 115 -1.18 4.02 1.67
C CYS A 115 -0.99 5.53 1.46
N SER A 116 -0.88 6.30 2.54
CA SER A 116 -0.71 7.75 2.50
C SER A 116 0.38 8.21 3.45
N PHE A 117 1.37 8.94 2.92
CA PHE A 117 2.40 9.58 3.71
C PHE A 117 2.53 11.03 3.30
N ARG A 118 2.50 11.93 4.29
CA ARG A 118 2.71 13.36 4.09
C ARG A 118 3.71 13.87 5.11
N LEU A 119 4.79 14.45 4.61
CA LEU A 119 5.74 15.19 5.42
C LEU A 119 5.71 16.66 5.00
N LEU A 120 5.33 17.53 5.92
CA LEU A 120 5.54 18.97 5.80
C LEU A 120 6.64 19.36 6.79
N ALA A 121 7.87 19.44 6.30
CA ALA A 121 9.03 19.85 7.07
C ALA A 121 10.01 20.63 6.18
N MET A 122 10.83 21.49 6.81
CA MET A 122 11.98 22.10 6.14
C MET A 122 13.10 21.04 6.11
N CYS A 123 13.07 20.16 5.10
CA CYS A 123 14.05 19.08 4.92
C CYS A 123 14.48 18.86 3.46
N GLU A 124 15.73 18.48 3.26
CA GLU A 124 16.20 17.85 2.02
C GLU A 124 15.81 16.37 2.05
N VAL A 125 14.97 15.95 1.10
CA VAL A 125 14.61 14.54 0.91
C VAL A 125 15.65 13.92 -0.02
N THR A 126 16.55 13.10 0.54
CA THR A 126 17.52 12.32 -0.25
C THR A 126 17.09 10.85 -0.36
N PRO A 127 17.52 10.10 -1.39
CA PRO A 127 17.19 8.68 -1.55
C PRO A 127 17.62 7.78 -0.37
N GLU A 128 18.62 8.20 0.39
CA GLU A 128 19.15 7.47 1.55
C GLU A 128 18.38 7.79 2.85
N SER A 129 17.36 8.63 2.77
CA SER A 129 16.61 9.08 3.94
C SER A 129 15.41 8.18 4.20
N ILE A 130 15.12 7.92 5.48
CA ILE A 130 13.94 7.16 5.93
C ILE A 130 12.61 7.72 5.39
N TRP A 131 12.58 9.04 5.13
CA TRP A 131 11.45 9.74 4.53
C TRP A 131 11.17 9.29 3.10
N PHE A 132 12.22 9.09 2.32
CA PHE A 132 12.13 8.62 0.95
C PHE A 132 11.51 7.22 0.91
N ASP A 133 11.87 6.34 1.85
CA ASP A 133 11.29 5.00 1.94
C ASP A 133 9.79 5.02 2.29
N MET A 134 9.37 5.90 3.20
CA MET A 134 7.95 6.08 3.52
C MET A 134 7.15 6.62 2.32
N TYR A 135 7.72 7.59 1.60
CA TYR A 135 7.13 8.09 0.35
C TYR A 135 7.02 7.00 -0.71
N ASN A 136 8.11 6.26 -0.95
CA ASN A 136 8.14 5.21 -1.95
C ASN A 136 7.14 4.09 -1.62
N THR A 137 7.03 3.71 -0.34
CA THR A 137 6.08 2.70 0.15
C THR A 137 4.64 3.13 -0.08
N SER A 138 4.27 4.32 0.39
CA SER A 138 2.92 4.86 0.23
C SER A 138 2.55 5.03 -1.25
N TRP A 139 3.44 5.58 -2.08
CA TRP A 139 3.21 5.71 -3.52
C TRP A 139 3.06 4.37 -4.23
N ARG A 140 3.90 3.39 -3.88
CA ARG A 140 3.78 2.05 -4.44
C ARG A 140 2.43 1.44 -4.11
N ASN A 141 2.01 1.50 -2.84
CA ASN A 141 0.76 0.94 -2.36
C ASN A 141 -0.45 1.64 -3.00
N ALA A 142 -0.47 2.97 -3.02
CA ALA A 142 -1.49 3.76 -3.72
C ALA A 142 -1.53 3.43 -5.23
N GLY A 143 -0.37 3.27 -5.87
CA GLY A 143 -0.28 2.86 -7.26
C GLY A 143 -0.81 1.45 -7.53
N ILE A 144 -0.64 0.51 -6.59
CA ILE A 144 -1.24 -0.83 -6.65
C ILE A 144 -2.76 -0.70 -6.57
N VAL A 145 -3.29 0.04 -5.60
CA VAL A 145 -4.74 0.25 -5.42
C VAL A 145 -5.36 0.89 -6.66
N ALA A 146 -4.77 1.97 -7.19
CA ALA A 146 -5.26 2.64 -8.38
C ALA A 146 -5.31 1.71 -9.61
N ARG A 147 -4.28 0.87 -9.80
CA ARG A 147 -4.26 -0.13 -10.88
C ARG A 147 -5.32 -1.22 -10.68
N ALA A 148 -5.51 -1.69 -9.45
CA ALA A 148 -6.56 -2.65 -9.13
C ALA A 148 -7.96 -2.05 -9.39
N ALA A 149 -8.18 -0.78 -9.02
CA ALA A 149 -9.42 -0.06 -9.29
C ALA A 149 -9.74 0.00 -10.79
N HIS A 150 -8.75 0.33 -11.64
CA HIS A 150 -8.93 0.28 -13.09
C HIS A 150 -9.30 -1.11 -13.61
N PHE A 151 -8.74 -2.17 -13.04
CA PHE A 151 -9.06 -3.54 -13.42
C PHE A 151 -10.49 -3.92 -13.03
N VAL A 152 -10.88 -3.60 -11.79
CA VAL A 152 -12.23 -3.83 -11.27
C VAL A 152 -13.28 -3.13 -12.12
N ASN A 153 -13.06 -1.85 -12.41
CA ASN A 153 -13.91 -1.00 -13.23
C ASN A 153 -13.82 -1.29 -14.74
N ARG A 154 -13.00 -2.28 -15.14
CA ARG A 154 -12.81 -2.70 -16.55
C ARG A 154 -12.27 -1.59 -17.47
N THR A 155 -11.77 -0.47 -16.94
CA THR A 155 -11.23 0.64 -17.72
C THR A 155 -9.85 0.29 -18.30
N ARG A 156 -9.07 -0.54 -17.61
CA ARG A 156 -7.80 -1.08 -18.11
C ARG A 156 -7.67 -2.55 -17.76
N ARG A 157 -7.39 -3.39 -18.75
CA ARG A 157 -7.23 -4.85 -18.58
C ARG A 157 -5.90 -5.33 -19.12
N ASP A 158 -4.85 -4.76 -18.55
CA ASP A 158 -3.46 -5.14 -18.81
C ASP A 158 -2.89 -5.98 -17.66
N ARG A 159 -1.74 -6.61 -17.91
CA ARG A 159 -1.03 -7.45 -16.95
C ARG A 159 -0.75 -6.75 -15.62
N ARG A 160 -0.35 -5.48 -15.67
CA ARG A 160 0.05 -4.72 -14.47
C ARG A 160 -1.16 -4.50 -13.56
N CYS A 161 -2.32 -4.23 -14.15
CA CYS A 161 -3.58 -4.06 -13.42
C CYS A 161 -4.09 -5.40 -12.85
N ALA A 162 -3.94 -6.50 -13.60
CA ALA A 162 -4.26 -7.85 -13.14
C ALA A 162 -3.39 -8.28 -11.94
N LEU A 163 -2.08 -8.07 -12.02
CA LEU A 163 -1.16 -8.36 -10.92
C LEU A 163 -1.45 -7.48 -9.70
N ALA A 164 -1.73 -6.19 -9.91
CA ALA A 164 -2.12 -5.30 -8.83
C ALA A 164 -3.39 -5.80 -8.10
N LEU A 165 -4.40 -6.27 -8.83
CA LEU A 165 -5.60 -6.87 -8.23
C LEU A 165 -5.26 -8.11 -7.39
N LYS A 166 -4.40 -9.01 -7.89
CA LYS A 166 -3.93 -10.18 -7.13
C LYS A 166 -3.21 -9.75 -5.85
N THR A 167 -2.36 -8.72 -5.91
CA THR A 167 -1.71 -8.17 -4.72
C THR A 167 -2.74 -7.62 -3.74
N VAL A 168 -3.68 -6.78 -4.18
CA VAL A 168 -4.75 -6.26 -3.31
C VAL A 168 -5.51 -7.39 -2.62
N SER A 169 -5.91 -8.44 -3.36
CA SER A 169 -6.66 -9.58 -2.79
C SER A 169 -5.94 -10.34 -1.67
N ARG A 170 -4.62 -10.19 -1.53
CA ARG A 170 -3.79 -10.84 -0.51
C ARG A 170 -3.55 -9.96 0.71
N HIS A 171 -3.82 -8.66 0.61
CA HIS A 171 -3.49 -7.68 1.65
C HIS A 171 -4.75 -6.92 2.09
N PRO A 172 -5.30 -7.24 3.29
CA PRO A 172 -6.53 -6.63 3.79
C PRO A 172 -6.52 -5.09 3.80
N ALA A 173 -5.39 -4.48 4.19
CA ALA A 173 -5.28 -3.03 4.22
C ALA A 173 -5.44 -2.38 2.83
N LEU A 174 -4.91 -3.01 1.77
CA LEU A 174 -5.12 -2.54 0.40
C LEU A 174 -6.54 -2.81 -0.10
N MET A 175 -7.20 -3.87 0.38
CA MET A 175 -8.60 -4.14 0.02
C MET A 175 -9.52 -3.06 0.55
N GLU A 176 -9.33 -2.66 1.80
CA GLU A 176 -10.11 -1.58 2.41
C GLU A 176 -9.80 -0.23 1.74
N GLU A 177 -8.54 0.08 1.45
CA GLU A 177 -8.19 1.27 0.67
C GLU A 177 -8.85 1.26 -0.72
N LEU A 178 -8.93 0.10 -1.37
CA LEU A 178 -9.66 -0.05 -2.63
C LEU A 178 -11.16 0.17 -2.46
N ALA A 179 -11.75 -0.22 -1.33
CA ALA A 179 -13.16 0.03 -1.01
C ALA A 179 -13.44 1.52 -0.84
N GLU A 180 -12.57 2.23 -0.14
CA GLU A 180 -12.61 3.68 0.02
C GLU A 180 -12.51 4.39 -1.35
N VAL A 181 -11.50 4.04 -2.17
CA VAL A 181 -11.29 4.61 -3.52
C VAL A 181 -12.48 4.37 -4.46
N LEU A 182 -13.12 3.20 -4.36
CA LEU A 182 -14.31 2.89 -5.16
C LEU A 182 -15.61 3.41 -4.54
N SER A 183 -15.56 3.92 -3.31
CA SER A 183 -16.71 4.35 -2.50
C SER A 183 -17.79 3.26 -2.42
N VAL A 184 -17.38 2.04 -2.10
CA VAL A 184 -18.27 0.88 -1.89
C VAL A 184 -17.89 0.13 -0.63
N SER A 185 -18.77 -0.73 -0.12
CA SER A 185 -18.48 -1.53 1.07
C SER A 185 -17.40 -2.59 0.84
N ASP A 186 -16.71 -2.99 1.91
CA ASP A 186 -15.72 -4.07 1.90
C ASP A 186 -16.26 -5.37 1.28
N ALA A 187 -17.49 -5.75 1.63
CA ALA A 187 -18.16 -6.92 1.07
C ALA A 187 -18.37 -6.79 -0.44
N LYS A 188 -18.68 -5.58 -0.92
CA LYS A 188 -18.83 -5.32 -2.36
C LYS A 188 -17.48 -5.38 -3.08
N VAL A 189 -16.43 -4.81 -2.51
CA VAL A 189 -15.06 -4.94 -3.06
C VAL A 189 -14.62 -6.38 -3.10
N ALA A 190 -14.82 -7.16 -2.03
CA ALA A 190 -14.47 -8.57 -2.01
C ALA A 190 -15.17 -9.35 -3.13
N SER A 191 -16.47 -9.11 -3.34
CA SER A 191 -17.23 -9.70 -4.46
C SER A 191 -16.68 -9.29 -5.83
N LEU A 192 -16.35 -8.00 -6.02
CA LEU A 192 -15.80 -7.48 -7.27
C LEU A 192 -14.43 -8.08 -7.57
N ILE A 193 -13.55 -8.15 -6.57
CA ILE A 193 -12.23 -8.79 -6.66
C ILE A 193 -12.43 -10.26 -7.04
N GLN A 194 -13.27 -11.01 -6.32
CA GLN A 194 -13.49 -12.43 -6.57
C GLN A 194 -13.98 -12.67 -8.00
N ALA A 195 -14.97 -11.91 -8.47
CA ALA A 195 -15.46 -12.02 -9.84
C ALA A 195 -14.34 -11.77 -10.86
N ARG A 196 -13.49 -10.77 -10.64
CA ARG A 196 -12.37 -10.47 -11.54
C ARG A 196 -11.25 -11.51 -11.47
N LEU A 197 -10.97 -12.05 -10.30
CA LEU A 197 -10.01 -13.15 -10.15
C LEU A 197 -10.50 -14.40 -10.90
N SER A 198 -11.80 -14.71 -10.83
CA SER A 198 -12.42 -15.80 -11.59
C SER A 198 -12.35 -15.54 -13.11
N ASP A 199 -12.64 -14.32 -13.57
CA ASP A 199 -12.52 -13.95 -15.00
C ASP A 199 -11.10 -14.26 -15.55
N MET A 200 -10.06 -14.04 -14.73
CA MET A 200 -8.66 -14.29 -15.11
C MET A 200 -8.28 -15.76 -15.18
N GLN A 201 -9.08 -16.67 -14.62
CA GLN A 201 -8.78 -18.11 -14.64
C GLN A 201 -9.08 -18.77 -15.97
N GLY A 202 -9.83 -18.13 -16.87
CA GLY A 202 -10.08 -18.66 -18.21
C GLY A 202 -8.84 -18.62 -19.10
N ILE A 203 -8.65 -19.66 -19.94
CA ILE A 203 -7.46 -19.80 -20.79
C ILE A 203 -7.21 -18.59 -21.69
N HIS A 204 -8.27 -18.03 -22.27
CA HIS A 204 -8.16 -16.89 -23.17
C HIS A 204 -7.72 -15.63 -22.43
N GLU A 205 -8.37 -15.31 -21.31
CA GLU A 205 -8.05 -14.10 -20.55
C GLU A 205 -6.68 -14.22 -19.88
N PHE A 206 -6.33 -15.38 -19.34
CA PHE A 206 -5.00 -15.63 -18.80
C PHE A 206 -3.91 -15.41 -19.85
N MET A 207 -4.02 -16.07 -21.02
CA MET A 207 -3.01 -15.96 -22.07
C MET A 207 -2.93 -14.54 -22.65
N ARG A 208 -4.06 -13.82 -22.72
CA ARG A 208 -4.11 -12.42 -23.13
C ARG A 208 -3.41 -11.51 -22.12
N LEU A 209 -3.72 -11.65 -20.83
CA LEU A 209 -3.08 -10.89 -19.76
C LEU A 209 -1.59 -11.23 -19.60
N ALA A 210 -1.21 -12.48 -19.86
CA ALA A 210 0.18 -12.92 -19.85
C ALA A 210 0.99 -12.32 -21.01
N GLY A 211 0.33 -11.83 -22.06
CA GLY A 211 0.95 -11.32 -23.28
C GLY A 211 1.32 -12.41 -24.28
N VAL A 212 0.80 -13.63 -24.11
CA VAL A 212 1.07 -14.78 -25.01
C VAL A 212 0.24 -14.68 -26.29
N VAL A 213 -0.98 -14.14 -26.19
CA VAL A 213 -1.87 -13.90 -27.33
C VAL A 213 -2.42 -12.47 -27.29
N LYS A 214 -2.76 -11.92 -28.45
CA LYS A 214 -3.38 -10.59 -28.55
C LYS A 214 -4.86 -10.60 -28.11
N ASP A 215 -5.61 -11.60 -28.58
CA ASP A 215 -7.06 -11.65 -28.39
C ASP A 215 -7.53 -12.96 -27.74
N ARG A 216 -7.26 -14.10 -28.38
CA ARG A 216 -7.67 -15.43 -27.90
C ARG A 216 -6.71 -16.52 -28.34
N VAL A 217 -6.82 -17.67 -27.68
CA VAL A 217 -6.05 -18.87 -28.00
C VAL A 217 -6.75 -19.63 -29.12
N THR A 218 -6.09 -19.72 -30.27
CA THR A 218 -6.50 -20.55 -31.41
C THR A 218 -5.28 -21.27 -31.94
N CYS A 219 -5.36 -22.58 -32.16
CA CYS A 219 -4.28 -23.30 -32.82
C CYS A 219 -4.57 -23.49 -34.31
N ARG A 220 -3.50 -23.63 -35.11
CA ARG A 220 -3.65 -24.01 -36.52
C ARG A 220 -4.19 -25.44 -36.61
N PRO A 221 -5.12 -25.72 -37.54
CA PRO A 221 -5.62 -27.06 -37.77
C PRO A 221 -4.47 -28.04 -38.05
N ARG A 222 -4.55 -29.23 -37.47
CA ARG A 222 -3.62 -30.34 -37.73
C ARG A 222 -4.38 -31.55 -38.25
N GLY A 223 -3.78 -32.27 -39.20
CA GLY A 223 -4.32 -33.50 -39.75
C GLY A 223 -4.01 -34.77 -38.94
N ASP A 224 -3.25 -34.66 -37.84
CA ASP A 224 -2.80 -35.79 -37.03
C ASP A 224 -3.76 -36.17 -35.89
N GLY A 225 -4.88 -35.46 -35.75
CA GLY A 225 -5.93 -35.74 -34.76
C GLY A 225 -5.51 -35.53 -33.30
N ARG A 226 -4.33 -34.95 -33.05
CA ARG A 226 -3.83 -34.74 -31.68
C ARG A 226 -4.48 -33.50 -31.07
N LYS A 227 -4.88 -33.62 -29.79
CA LYS A 227 -5.39 -32.49 -29.01
C LYS A 227 -4.36 -31.37 -28.92
N GLN A 228 -4.82 -30.14 -29.07
CA GLN A 228 -4.05 -28.91 -28.98
C GLN A 228 -4.51 -28.08 -27.78
N LEU A 229 -3.83 -26.97 -27.54
CA LEU A 229 -4.09 -26.11 -26.38
C LEU A 229 -5.53 -25.58 -26.34
N HIS A 230 -6.13 -25.27 -27.50
CA HIS A 230 -7.51 -24.80 -27.59
C HIS A 230 -8.56 -25.91 -27.38
N ASP A 231 -8.14 -27.19 -27.38
CA ASP A 231 -9.01 -28.34 -27.09
C ASP A 231 -9.07 -28.67 -25.59
N LEU A 232 -8.30 -27.96 -24.76
CA LEU A 232 -8.38 -28.12 -23.32
C LEU A 232 -9.71 -27.57 -22.82
N ASN A 233 -10.45 -28.42 -22.10
CA ASN A 233 -11.60 -27.97 -21.35
C ASN A 233 -11.16 -27.18 -20.10
N GLU A 234 -12.13 -26.58 -19.42
CA GLU A 234 -11.87 -25.71 -18.28
C GLU A 234 -11.22 -26.45 -17.10
N ASP A 235 -11.56 -27.72 -16.87
CA ASP A 235 -10.98 -28.54 -15.79
C ASP A 235 -9.50 -28.83 -16.05
N CYS A 236 -9.15 -29.23 -17.27
CA CYS A 236 -7.77 -29.43 -17.69
C CYS A 236 -6.97 -28.13 -17.56
N TRP A 237 -7.55 -27.01 -17.99
CA TRP A 237 -6.89 -25.70 -17.87
C TRP A 237 -6.70 -25.28 -16.41
N ARG A 238 -7.70 -25.46 -15.54
CA ARG A 238 -7.56 -25.22 -14.09
C ARG A 238 -6.46 -26.07 -13.46
N HIS A 239 -6.23 -27.28 -13.96
CA HIS A 239 -5.10 -28.11 -13.51
C HIS A 239 -3.75 -27.51 -13.92
N VAL A 240 -3.62 -27.01 -15.16
CA VAL A 240 -2.41 -26.30 -15.63
C VAL A 240 -2.13 -25.05 -14.79
N MET A 241 -3.17 -24.28 -14.46
CA MET A 241 -3.09 -23.07 -13.64
C MET A 241 -2.59 -23.30 -12.21
N ARG A 242 -2.48 -24.55 -11.73
CA ARG A 242 -1.82 -24.88 -10.46
C ARG A 242 -0.30 -24.75 -10.52
N TYR A 243 0.26 -24.83 -11.73
CA TYR A 243 1.71 -24.83 -11.97
C TYR A 243 2.20 -23.56 -12.64
N VAL A 244 1.31 -22.73 -13.19
CA VAL A 244 1.66 -21.51 -13.90
C VAL A 244 0.85 -20.34 -13.34
N GLN A 245 1.56 -19.33 -12.86
CA GLN A 245 1.00 -18.06 -12.46
C GLN A 245 1.30 -16.98 -13.51
N LEU A 246 0.53 -15.89 -13.46
CA LEU A 246 0.71 -14.76 -14.36
C LEU A 246 2.11 -14.14 -14.21
N GLU A 247 2.67 -14.21 -13.01
CA GLU A 247 4.00 -13.78 -12.62
C GLU A 247 5.11 -14.57 -13.33
N ASP A 248 4.89 -15.85 -13.65
CA ASP A 248 5.91 -16.77 -14.17
C ASP A 248 6.22 -16.54 -15.65
N VAL A 249 5.29 -15.96 -16.41
CA VAL A 249 5.46 -15.72 -17.84
C VAL A 249 6.38 -14.51 -18.04
N ARG A 250 7.62 -14.71 -18.49
CA ARG A 250 8.53 -13.58 -18.74
C ARG A 250 8.12 -12.81 -19.99
N TRP A 251 8.14 -11.48 -19.90
CA TRP A 251 8.09 -10.62 -21.08
C TRP A 251 9.53 -10.46 -21.59
N SER A 252 9.82 -10.88 -22.81
CA SER A 252 11.05 -10.47 -23.46
C SER A 252 10.93 -8.98 -23.79
N SER A 253 11.58 -8.12 -23.01
CA SER A 253 11.69 -6.69 -23.34
C SER A 253 12.47 -6.45 -24.64
N GLU A 254 13.06 -7.49 -25.22
CA GLU A 254 13.67 -7.50 -26.53
C GLU A 254 12.61 -7.65 -27.64
N THR A 255 11.89 -6.56 -27.89
CA THR A 255 11.47 -6.18 -29.25
C THR A 255 11.51 -4.66 -29.35
N VAL A 256 12.69 -4.09 -29.03
CA VAL A 256 13.10 -2.80 -29.56
C VAL A 256 14.05 -3.10 -30.71
N ASP A 257 13.45 -3.49 -31.83
CA ASP A 257 13.88 -3.20 -33.20
C ASP A 257 13.05 -4.05 -34.14
N GLY A 258 12.12 -3.40 -34.84
CA GLY A 258 11.30 -4.10 -35.82
C GLY A 258 9.97 -3.43 -36.06
N THR A 259 10.03 -2.23 -36.63
CA THR A 259 8.97 -1.57 -37.41
C THR A 259 7.68 -1.21 -36.67
N ALA A 260 7.54 0.10 -36.50
CA ALA A 260 6.26 0.76 -36.39
C ALA A 260 5.34 0.46 -37.60
N LEU A 261 4.04 0.59 -37.31
CA LEU A 261 2.89 0.90 -38.17
C LEU A 261 2.04 -0.27 -38.72
N PRO A 262 0.73 -0.07 -38.88
CA PRO A 262 -0.08 1.14 -38.60
C PRO A 262 -0.83 1.11 -37.27
#